data_AF-A0A2P5Y7M8-F1
#
_entry.id   AF-A0A2P5Y7M8-F1
#
_cell.length_a   1.000
_cell.length_b   1.000
_cell.length_c   1.000
_cell.angle_alpha   90.00
_cell.angle_beta   90.00
_cell.angle_gamma   90.00
#
_symmetry.space_group_name_H-M   'P 1'
#
loop_
_entity.id
_entity.type
_entity.pdbx_description
1 polymer ?
#
loop_
_entity_poly.entity_id
_entity_poly.type
_entity_poly.pdbx_seq_one_letter_code
_entity_poly.pdbx_strand_id
1 'polypeptide(L)'
;MKVKADRDEHKMFPRDARITALYIKLRTTGGNKTKTPGSGAQSALRALACSGMKIGRIEDVTPIPTDSTRRVVEEGESYKLAHYVLANLSF
;
A
#
# COMPACT_ATOMS: atom_id res chain seq x y z
N MET A 1 -18.43 35.19 8.32
CA MET A 1 -18.80 34.09 7.40
C MET A 1 -19.08 34.66 6.01
N LYS A 2 -18.13 34.56 5.07
CA LYS A 2 -18.36 34.48 3.62
C LYS A 2 -17.04 34.20 2.90
N VAL A 3 -16.93 32.96 2.42
CA VAL A 3 -16.38 32.50 1.12
C VAL A 3 -15.25 33.33 0.48
N LYS A 4 -14.06 32.72 0.44
CA LYS A 4 -13.38 32.27 -0.79
C LYS A 4 -12.16 31.47 -0.37
N ALA A 5 -12.33 30.15 -0.27
CA ALA A 5 -11.19 29.27 -0.52
C ALA A 5 -11.14 29.20 -2.03
N ASP A 6 -10.40 30.11 -2.66
CA ASP A 6 -9.95 29.90 -4.01
C ASP A 6 -9.20 28.56 -3.95
N ARG A 7 -9.88 27.54 -4.46
CA ARG A 7 -9.39 26.18 -4.54
C ARG A 7 -8.17 26.29 -5.43
N ASP A 8 -6.98 26.39 -4.84
CA ASP A 8 -5.73 26.46 -5.57
C ASP A 8 -5.62 25.23 -6.47
N GLU A 9 -6.05 25.39 -7.72
CA GLU A 9 -5.93 24.40 -8.79
C GLU A 9 -4.48 24.39 -9.29
N HIS A 10 -3.52 24.39 -8.37
CA HIS A 10 -2.12 24.33 -8.69
C HIS A 10 -1.75 22.90 -9.11
N LYS A 11 -1.71 22.71 -10.43
CA LYS A 11 -1.03 21.61 -11.13
C LYS A 11 0.41 21.46 -10.61
N MET A 12 0.60 20.66 -9.57
CA MET A 12 1.93 20.18 -9.16
C MET A 12 2.23 18.88 -9.92
N PHE A 13 2.31 18.96 -11.24
CA PHE A 13 2.97 17.92 -12.02
C PHE A 13 4.48 18.18 -11.94
N PRO A 14 5.33 17.22 -11.51
CA PRO A 14 6.72 17.24 -11.93
C PRO A 14 6.75 17.28 -13.46
N ARG A 15 7.46 18.27 -14.01
CA ARG A 15 7.28 18.84 -15.35
C ARG A 15 7.73 17.93 -16.50
N ASP A 16 8.16 16.70 -16.23
CA ASP A 16 9.05 15.99 -17.16
C ASP A 16 8.52 14.65 -17.69
N ALA A 17 7.30 14.24 -17.34
CA ALA A 17 6.68 13.04 -17.91
C ALA A 17 5.24 13.31 -18.37
N ARG A 18 5.02 13.34 -19.70
CA ARG A 18 3.69 13.47 -20.34
C ARG A 18 2.88 12.17 -20.31
N ILE A 19 2.90 11.44 -19.20
CA ILE A 19 2.18 10.16 -19.08
C ILE A 19 0.74 10.46 -18.65
N THR A 20 -0.20 10.24 -19.57
CA THR A 20 -1.62 10.58 -19.38
C THR A 20 -2.44 9.42 -18.82
N ALA A 21 -1.99 8.17 -19.03
CA ALA A 21 -2.66 6.97 -18.54
C ALA A 21 -1.66 5.88 -18.10
N LEU A 22 -2.03 5.10 -17.07
CA LEU A 22 -1.22 4.05 -16.48
C LEU A 22 -1.97 2.70 -16.44
N TYR A 23 -1.25 1.64 -16.80
CA TYR A 23 -1.61 0.26 -16.45
C TYR A 23 -0.88 -0.12 -15.17
N ILE A 24 -1.62 -0.56 -14.15
CA ILE A 24 -1.06 -0.78 -12.81
C ILE A 24 -0.95 -2.28 -12.57
N LYS A 25 0.26 -2.76 -12.31
CA LYS A 25 0.52 -4.12 -11.86
C LYS A 25 0.76 -4.12 -10.36
N LEU A 26 -0.20 -4.65 -9.62
CA LEU A 26 -0.14 -4.78 -8.17
C LEU A 26 0.65 -6.04 -7.81
N ARG A 27 1.67 -5.90 -6.97
CA ARG A 27 2.49 -7.02 -6.50
C ARG A 27 2.56 -7.04 -4.98
N THR A 28 2.24 -8.18 -4.40
CA THR A 28 2.54 -8.49 -2.99
C THR A 28 3.71 -9.47 -2.91
N THR A 29 4.19 -9.76 -1.71
CA THR A 29 5.31 -10.69 -1.50
C THR A 29 5.01 -12.06 -2.11
N GLY A 30 3.78 -12.57 -1.94
CA GLY A 30 3.30 -13.81 -2.56
C GLY A 30 4.13 -15.06 -2.20
N GLY A 31 4.02 -16.10 -3.02
CA GLY A 31 4.68 -17.38 -2.76
C GLY A 31 4.17 -18.03 -1.47
N ASN A 32 5.09 -18.33 -0.55
CA ASN A 32 4.79 -18.84 0.80
C ASN A 32 4.43 -17.75 1.82
N LYS A 33 4.57 -16.48 1.45
CA LYS A 33 4.25 -15.33 2.31
C LYS A 33 2.83 -14.83 1.99
N THR A 34 2.47 -13.69 2.57
CA THR A 34 1.15 -13.08 2.36
C THR A 34 0.92 -12.74 0.90
N LYS A 35 -0.23 -13.20 0.38
CA LYS A 35 -0.74 -12.87 -0.96
C LYS A 35 -1.71 -11.68 -0.92
N THR A 36 -2.15 -11.30 0.27
CA THR A 36 -3.07 -10.18 0.47
C THR A 36 -2.32 -8.85 0.32
N PRO A 37 -2.82 -7.91 -0.49
CA PRO A 37 -2.26 -6.57 -0.55
C PRO A 37 -2.30 -5.89 0.81
N GLY A 38 -1.21 -5.20 1.15
CA GLY A 38 -1.14 -4.39 2.36
C GLY A 38 -2.07 -3.17 2.27
N SER A 39 -2.34 -2.56 3.43
CA SER A 39 -3.21 -1.38 3.55
C SER A 39 -2.78 -0.20 2.66
N GLY A 40 -1.48 -0.07 2.36
CA GLY A 40 -0.94 0.97 1.48
C GLY A 40 -1.30 0.83 0.00
N ALA A 41 -1.73 -0.34 -0.46
CA ALA A 41 -2.08 -0.58 -1.86
C ALA A 41 -3.21 0.32 -2.35
N GLN A 42 -4.30 0.37 -1.58
CA GLN A 42 -5.49 1.14 -1.94
C GLN A 42 -5.27 2.64 -1.81
N SER A 43 -4.47 3.06 -0.82
CA SER A 43 -4.09 4.46 -0.64
C SER A 43 -3.23 4.98 -1.79
N ALA A 44 -2.27 4.19 -2.28
CA ALA A 44 -1.44 4.56 -3.43
C ALA A 44 -2.26 4.68 -4.73
N LEU A 45 -3.17 3.73 -4.99
CA LEU A 45 -4.08 3.80 -6.14
C LEU A 45 -4.95 5.06 -6.10
N ARG A 46 -5.48 5.38 -4.93
CA ARG A 46 -6.28 6.60 -4.72
C ARG A 46 -5.46 7.86 -4.97
N ALA A 47 -4.23 7.91 -4.47
CA ALA A 47 -3.34 9.07 -4.68
C ALA A 47 -3.05 9.30 -6.17
N LEU A 48 -2.85 8.23 -6.96
CA LEU A 48 -2.64 8.30 -8.41
C LEU A 48 -3.89 8.77 -9.17
N ALA A 49 -5.08 8.30 -8.79
CA ALA A 49 -6.32 8.78 -9.38
C ALA A 49 -6.56 10.27 -9.03
N CYS A 50 -6.25 10.68 -7.80
CA CYS A 50 -6.39 12.06 -7.34
C CYS A 50 -5.35 13.01 -7.95
N SER A 51 -4.16 12.54 -8.34
CA SER A 51 -3.14 13.35 -9.02
C SER A 51 -3.47 13.63 -10.49
N GLY A 52 -4.62 13.17 -10.99
CA GLY A 52 -5.09 13.43 -12.34
C GLY A 52 -4.56 12.44 -13.39
N MET A 53 -3.98 11.31 -12.97
CA MET A 53 -3.57 10.24 -13.88
C MET A 53 -4.75 9.32 -14.21
N LYS A 54 -4.93 8.97 -15.49
CA LYS A 54 -5.99 8.02 -15.89
C LYS A 54 -5.52 6.60 -15.61
N ILE A 55 -6.23 5.89 -14.74
CA ILE A 55 -5.97 4.48 -14.50
C ILE A 55 -6.71 3.66 -15.55
N GLY A 56 -5.97 2.85 -16.32
CA GLY A 56 -6.53 1.90 -17.27
C GLY A 56 -6.87 0.59 -16.59
N ARG A 57 -6.13 -0.46 -16.94
CA ARG A 57 -6.22 -1.80 -16.34
C ARG A 57 -5.37 -1.91 -15.08
N ILE A 58 -5.93 -2.59 -14.08
CA ILE A 58 -5.21 -3.01 -12.87
C ILE A 58 -5.11 -4.54 -12.91
N GLU A 59 -3.91 -5.07 -12.76
CA GLU A 59 -3.63 -6.51 -12.76
C GLU A 59 -2.91 -6.90 -11.48
N ASP A 60 -3.34 -7.99 -10.82
CA ASP A 60 -2.59 -8.59 -9.73
C ASP A 60 -1.55 -9.55 -10.30
N VAL A 61 -0.29 -9.26 -10.03
CA VAL A 61 0.88 -10.06 -10.43
C VAL A 61 1.57 -10.68 -9.22
N THR A 62 0.84 -10.84 -8.11
CA THR A 62 1.29 -11.58 -6.95
C THR A 62 1.68 -13.01 -7.36
N PRO A 63 2.90 -13.48 -7.04
CA PRO A 63 3.33 -14.80 -7.45
C PRO A 63 2.50 -15.88 -6.76
N ILE A 64 1.78 -16.67 -7.57
CA ILE A 64 1.03 -17.85 -7.17
C ILE A 64 1.87 -19.07 -7.55
N PRO A 65 2.49 -19.77 -6.59
CA PRO A 65 3.30 -20.94 -6.88
C PRO A 65 2.41 -22.14 -7.22
N THR A 66 2.79 -22.95 -8.20
CA THR A 66 2.10 -24.20 -8.57
C THR A 66 2.25 -25.27 -7.48
N ASP A 67 3.40 -25.30 -6.81
CA ASP A 67 3.66 -26.08 -5.59
C ASP A 67 4.39 -25.17 -4.57
N SER A 68 4.02 -25.28 -3.29
CA SER A 68 4.51 -24.38 -2.23
C SER A 68 5.36 -25.15 -1.23
N THR A 69 6.49 -24.58 -0.82
CA THR A 69 7.27 -25.13 0.29
C THR A 69 6.63 -24.78 1.64
N ARG A 70 7.15 -25.32 2.77
CA ARG A 70 6.62 -24.98 4.11
C ARG A 70 6.69 -23.47 4.36
N ARG A 71 5.59 -22.89 4.84
CA ARG A 71 5.54 -21.49 5.26
C ARG A 71 6.39 -21.27 6.52
N VAL A 72 7.21 -20.23 6.50
CA VAL A 72 7.89 -19.75 7.71
C VAL A 72 6.85 -19.07 8.59
N VAL A 73 6.64 -19.60 9.79
CA VAL A 73 5.86 -18.95 10.83
C VAL A 73 6.81 -17.97 11.51
N GLU A 74 6.76 -16.69 11.15
CA GLU A 74 7.42 -15.66 11.95
C GLU A 74 6.54 -15.45 13.18
N GLU A 75 6.69 -16.34 14.16
CA GLU A 75 6.38 -16.01 15.54
C GLU A 75 7.27 -14.80 15.87
N GLY A 76 6.68 -13.66 16.22
CA GLY A 76 7.45 -12.40 16.24
C GLY A 76 6.77 -11.26 16.98
N GLU A 77 5.44 -11.23 16.97
CA GLU A 77 4.68 -10.11 17.55
C GLU A 77 4.10 -10.43 18.93
N SER A 78 3.93 -11.71 19.25
CA SER A 78 3.37 -12.17 20.53
C SER A 78 4.28 -11.85 21.73
N TYR A 79 5.59 -12.00 21.55
CA TYR A 79 6.58 -11.84 22.64
C TYR A 79 6.97 -10.39 22.90
N LYS A 80 6.78 -9.49 21.93
CA LYS A 80 7.00 -8.05 22.11
C LYS A 80 5.91 -7.42 22.98
N LEU A 81 4.67 -7.88 22.83
CA LEU A 81 3.55 -7.46 23.67
C LEU A 81 3.70 -7.99 25.11
N ALA A 82 4.11 -9.26 25.27
CA ALA A 82 4.34 -9.86 26.58
C ALA A 82 5.44 -9.13 27.38
N HIS A 83 6.53 -8.72 26.72
CA HIS A 83 7.60 -7.95 27.37
C HIS A 83 7.15 -6.53 27.78
N TYR A 84 6.26 -5.90 27.01
CA TYR A 84 5.70 -4.58 27.32
C TYR A 84 4.68 -4.61 28.46
N VAL A 85 3.91 -5.70 28.61
CA VAL A 85 2.94 -5.85 29.72
C VAL A 85 3.64 -6.22 31.02
N LEU A 86 4.67 -7.09 30.99
CA LEU A 86 5.44 -7.45 32.18
C LEU A 86 6.28 -6.28 32.74
N ALA A 87 6.82 -5.43 31.86
CA ALA A 87 7.58 -4.24 32.27
C ALA A 87 6.72 -3.13 32.90
N ASN A 88 5.39 -3.16 32.71
CA ASN A 88 4.46 -2.16 33.26
C ASN A 88 3.63 -2.69 34.44
N LEU A 89 3.81 -3.94 34.84
CA LEU A 89 3.17 -4.54 36.03
C LEU A 89 4.09 -4.58 37.25
N SER A 90 5.31 -4.05 37.14
CA SER A 90 6.28 -3.90 38.22
C SER A 90 6.39 -2.42 38.63
N PHE A 91 5.29 -1.89 39.18
CA PHE A 91 5.28 -0.70 40.04
C PHE A 91 4.26 -0.92 41.16
#